data_AF-A0A1F8M0X8-F1
#
_entry.id   AF-A0A1F8M0X8-F1
#
_cell.length_a   1.000
_cell.length_b   1.000
_cell.length_c   1.000
_cell.angle_alpha   90.00
_cell.angle_beta   90.00
_cell.angle_gamma   90.00
#
_symmetry.space_group_name_H-M   'P 1'
#
loop_
_entity.id
_entity.type
_entity.pdbx_description
1 polymer ?
#
loop_
_entity_poly.entity_id
_entity_poly.type
_entity_poly.pdbx_seq_one_letter_code
_entity_poly.pdbx_strand_id
1 'polypeptide(L)'
;MNYKDFQNRVDHGTQMFDSGNLQVALEIFTALVSSDISELDKSAMCLNIAVVYDKLSNYQQCLEWYTRAVQYEKPHCRFEAQEYLAAYLKQINRPRESLKIVEGLLSSTHLMESDKVRVREGIEVLKVEINKPVYRRPGTPEEGSA
;
A
#
# COMPACT_ATOMS: atom_id res chain seq x y z
N MET A 1 14.46 -21.24 -7.53
CA MET A 1 14.86 -21.23 -6.10
C MET A 1 14.00 -22.20 -5.31
N ASN A 2 14.52 -22.92 -4.30
CA ASN A 2 13.68 -23.81 -3.48
C ASN A 2 12.88 -22.95 -2.47
N TYR A 3 11.66 -23.39 -2.16
CA TYR A 3 10.78 -22.76 -1.17
C TYR A 3 11.42 -22.56 0.20
N LYS A 4 12.24 -23.52 0.67
CA LYS A 4 12.92 -23.37 1.97
C LYS A 4 13.93 -22.23 1.96
N ASP A 5 14.70 -22.10 0.88
CA ASP A 5 15.66 -21.00 0.72
C ASP A 5 14.94 -19.65 0.60
N PHE A 6 13.78 -19.64 -0.05
CA PHE A 6 12.90 -18.48 -0.12
C PHE A 6 12.45 -18.03 1.26
N GLN A 7 11.84 -18.93 2.01
CA GLN A 7 11.33 -18.60 3.34
C GLN A 7 12.46 -18.10 4.24
N ASN A 8 13.61 -18.77 4.24
CA ASN A 8 14.77 -18.33 5.03
C ASN A 8 15.22 -16.89 4.69
N ARG A 9 15.20 -16.51 3.41
CA ARG A 9 15.57 -15.14 2.99
C ARG A 9 14.50 -14.14 3.38
N VAL A 10 13.22 -14.48 3.24
CA VAL A 10 12.11 -13.63 3.69
C VAL A 10 12.21 -13.39 5.20
N ASP A 11 12.37 -14.45 5.98
CA ASP A 11 12.49 -14.37 7.44
C ASP A 11 13.68 -13.51 7.86
N HIS A 12 14.83 -13.67 7.18
CA HIS A 12 16.00 -12.84 7.42
C HIS A 12 15.77 -11.36 7.07
N GLY A 13 15.10 -11.08 5.94
CA GLY A 13 14.73 -9.72 5.56
C GLY A 13 13.80 -9.06 6.58
N THR A 14 12.79 -9.81 7.06
CA THR A 14 11.88 -9.35 8.11
C THR A 14 12.60 -9.10 9.43
N GLN A 15 13.49 -10.01 9.84
CA GLN A 15 14.31 -9.81 11.04
C GLN A 15 15.18 -8.54 10.95
N MET A 16 15.76 -8.27 9.78
CA MET A 16 16.54 -7.04 9.55
C MET A 16 15.67 -5.78 9.62
N PHE A 17 14.45 -5.85 9.07
CA PHE A 17 13.47 -4.77 9.19
C PHE A 17 13.10 -4.49 10.65
N ASP A 18 12.77 -5.54 11.41
CA ASP A 18 12.41 -5.43 12.83
C ASP A 18 13.57 -4.90 13.69
N SER A 19 14.80 -5.23 13.31
CA SER A 19 16.03 -4.73 13.95
C SER A 19 16.37 -3.28 13.57
N GLY A 20 15.60 -2.66 12.67
CA GLY A 20 15.84 -1.30 12.16
C GLY A 20 16.93 -1.21 11.09
N ASN A 21 17.46 -2.34 10.62
CA ASN A 21 18.44 -2.41 9.53
C ASN A 21 17.72 -2.34 8.17
N LEU A 22 17.04 -1.21 7.92
CA LEU A 22 16.14 -1.03 6.79
C LEU A 22 16.85 -1.18 5.43
N GLN A 23 18.10 -0.74 5.32
CA GLN A 23 18.89 -0.88 4.09
C GLN A 23 19.15 -2.35 3.73
N VAL A 24 19.50 -3.17 4.73
CA VAL A 24 19.75 -4.61 4.52
C VAL A 24 18.44 -5.33 4.19
N ALA A 25 17.34 -4.96 4.85
CA ALA A 25 16.02 -5.49 4.52
C ALA A 25 15.65 -5.18 3.05
N LEU A 26 15.86 -3.95 2.59
CA LEU A 26 15.66 -3.57 1.19
C LEU A 26 16.49 -4.41 0.23
N GLU A 27 17.77 -4.59 0.50
CA GLU A 27 18.67 -5.40 -0.34
C GLU A 27 18.18 -6.85 -0.45
N ILE A 28 17.77 -7.46 0.66
CA ILE A 28 17.26 -8.83 0.68
C ILE A 28 15.98 -8.93 -0.15
N PHE A 29 14.99 -8.07 0.10
CA PHE A 29 13.70 -8.14 -0.59
C PHE A 29 13.82 -7.80 -2.08
N THR A 30 14.64 -6.80 -2.44
CA THR A 30 14.88 -6.45 -3.86
C THR A 30 15.59 -7.58 -4.61
N ALA A 31 16.57 -8.24 -3.97
CA ALA A 31 17.20 -9.42 -4.54
C ALA A 31 16.21 -10.58 -4.75
N LEU A 32 15.23 -10.74 -3.86
CA LEU A 32 14.14 -11.72 -4.04
C LEU A 32 13.24 -11.36 -5.22
N VAL A 33 12.82 -10.09 -5.37
CA VAL A 33 12.01 -9.64 -6.52
C VAL A 33 12.72 -9.89 -7.85
N SER A 34 14.04 -9.70 -7.89
CA SER A 34 14.87 -9.93 -9.08
C SER A 34 15.17 -11.41 -9.36
N SER A 35 14.72 -12.33 -8.52
CA SER A 35 14.93 -13.77 -8.69
C SER A 35 13.76 -14.47 -9.36
N ASP A 36 13.93 -15.75 -9.70
CA ASP A 36 12.92 -16.58 -10.38
C ASP A 36 11.84 -17.13 -9.42
N ILE A 37 11.41 -16.34 -8.43
CA ILE A 37 10.25 -16.67 -7.59
C ILE A 37 8.94 -16.38 -8.34
N SER A 38 7.82 -16.88 -7.82
CA SER A 38 6.52 -16.67 -8.46
C SER A 38 6.12 -15.20 -8.46
N GLU A 39 5.29 -14.77 -9.42
CA GLU A 39 4.81 -13.39 -9.48
C GLU A 39 4.04 -12.99 -8.20
N LEU A 40 3.33 -13.94 -7.57
CA LEU A 40 2.66 -13.70 -6.29
C LEU A 40 3.66 -13.47 -5.16
N ASP A 41 4.75 -14.23 -5.11
CA ASP A 41 5.83 -14.00 -4.14
C ASP A 41 6.54 -12.66 -4.42
N LYS A 42 6.73 -12.29 -5.70
CA LYS A 42 7.24 -10.96 -6.07
C LYS A 42 6.32 -9.85 -5.60
N SER A 43 5.00 -10.03 -5.70
CA SER A 43 4.02 -9.08 -5.15
C SER A 43 4.23 -8.89 -3.65
N ALA A 44 4.27 -10.00 -2.90
CA ALA A 44 4.49 -9.95 -1.45
C ALA A 44 5.81 -9.26 -1.09
N MET A 45 6.89 -9.52 -1.83
CA MET A 45 8.16 -8.82 -1.63
C MET A 45 8.09 -7.34 -1.95
N CYS A 46 7.35 -6.94 -3.00
CA CYS A 46 7.11 -5.53 -3.30
C CYS A 46 6.34 -4.82 -2.17
N LEU A 47 5.36 -5.49 -1.54
CA LEU A 47 4.66 -4.96 -0.36
C LEU A 47 5.62 -4.74 0.81
N ASN A 48 6.48 -5.72 1.10
CA ASN A 48 7.50 -5.58 2.15
C ASN A 48 8.43 -4.39 1.88
N ILE A 49 8.91 -4.25 0.64
CA ILE A 49 9.75 -3.11 0.22
C ILE A 49 9.02 -1.78 0.41
N ALA A 50 7.74 -1.69 0.04
CA ALA A 50 6.95 -0.48 0.23
C ALA A 50 6.88 -0.09 1.73
N VAL A 51 6.64 -1.06 2.61
CA VAL A 51 6.65 -0.84 4.06
C VAL A 51 8.02 -0.37 4.56
N VAL A 52 9.12 -0.90 4.01
CA VAL A 52 10.47 -0.40 4.38
C VAL A 52 10.66 1.06 3.95
N TYR A 53 10.21 1.44 2.75
CA TYR A 53 10.29 2.83 2.28
C TYR A 53 9.38 3.78 3.06
N ASP A 54 8.20 3.34 3.51
CA ASP A 54 7.36 4.10 4.44
C ASP A 54 8.10 4.37 5.76
N LYS A 55 8.75 3.34 6.32
CA LYS A 55 9.61 3.46 7.51
C LYS A 55 10.77 4.45 7.31
N LEU A 56 11.27 4.59 6.09
CA LEU A 56 12.27 5.58 5.70
C LEU A 56 11.69 6.97 5.37
N SER A 57 10.37 7.16 5.53
CA SER A 57 9.63 8.36 5.14
C SER A 57 9.78 8.74 3.66
N ASN A 58 10.08 7.75 2.80
CA ASN A 58 10.17 7.93 1.36
C ASN A 58 8.84 7.53 0.69
N TYR A 59 7.87 8.45 0.77
CA TYR A 59 6.51 8.24 0.28
C TYR A 59 6.46 7.94 -1.22
N GLN A 60 7.36 8.53 -2.02
CA GLN A 60 7.39 8.33 -3.46
C GLN A 60 7.75 6.88 -3.79
N GLN A 61 8.87 6.38 -3.24
CA GLN A 61 9.28 4.99 -3.47
C GLN A 61 8.25 4.01 -2.91
N CYS A 62 7.67 4.29 -1.75
CA CYS A 62 6.61 3.47 -1.19
C CYS A 62 5.43 3.27 -2.17
N LEU A 63 4.93 4.36 -2.78
CA LEU A 63 3.85 4.30 -3.77
C LEU A 63 4.25 3.55 -5.06
N GLU A 64 5.48 3.73 -5.53
CA GLU A 64 6.01 3.01 -6.70
C GLU A 64 6.02 1.49 -6.46
N TRP A 65 6.47 1.06 -5.28
CA TRP A 65 6.52 -0.36 -4.92
C TRP A 65 5.15 -0.98 -4.66
N TYR A 66 4.22 -0.26 -4.04
CA TYR A 66 2.82 -0.69 -3.98
C TYR A 66 2.23 -0.86 -5.38
N THR A 67 2.47 0.08 -6.29
CA THR A 67 1.98 0.00 -7.67
C THR A 67 2.56 -1.21 -8.40
N ARG A 68 3.83 -1.54 -8.15
CA ARG A 68 4.47 -2.73 -8.72
C ARG A 68 3.86 -4.03 -8.18
N ALA A 69 3.56 -4.11 -6.89
CA ALA A 69 2.86 -5.24 -6.29
C ALA A 69 1.50 -5.49 -6.99
N VAL A 70 0.73 -4.41 -7.21
CA VAL A 70 -0.56 -4.48 -7.94
C VAL A 70 -0.39 -5.05 -9.35
N GLN A 71 0.68 -4.70 -10.07
CA GLN A 71 0.93 -5.22 -11.41
C GLN A 71 1.20 -6.73 -11.42
N TYR A 72 1.86 -7.26 -10.39
CA TYR A 72 2.08 -8.69 -10.22
C TYR A 72 0.80 -9.45 -9.86
N GLU A 73 -0.09 -8.87 -9.04
CA GLU A 73 -1.34 -9.52 -8.62
C GLU A 73 -2.46 -9.48 -9.66
N LYS A 74 -2.52 -8.43 -10.47
CA LYS A 74 -3.60 -8.19 -11.42
C LYS A 74 -3.88 -9.36 -12.38
N PRO A 75 -2.89 -10.04 -12.98
CA PRO A 75 -3.12 -11.21 -13.83
C PRO A 75 -3.71 -12.41 -13.10
N HIS A 76 -3.56 -12.47 -11.78
CA HIS A 76 -4.05 -13.55 -10.92
C HIS A 76 -5.40 -13.22 -10.26
N CYS A 77 -6.04 -12.11 -10.64
CA CYS A 77 -7.28 -11.62 -10.03
C CYS A 77 -7.17 -11.51 -8.50
N ARG A 78 -5.98 -11.16 -8.01
CA ARG A 78 -5.74 -10.79 -6.62
C ARG A 78 -5.71 -9.28 -6.49
N PHE A 79 -6.12 -8.81 -5.32
CA PHE A 79 -6.36 -7.39 -5.06
C PHE A 79 -5.77 -6.93 -3.72
N GLU A 80 -5.02 -7.79 -3.04
CA GLU A 80 -4.46 -7.51 -1.73
C GLU A 80 -3.53 -6.28 -1.79
N ALA A 81 -2.64 -6.22 -2.78
CA ALA A 81 -1.77 -5.07 -3.00
C ALA A 81 -2.54 -3.77 -3.29
N GLN A 82 -3.69 -3.85 -3.97
CA GLN A 82 -4.54 -2.68 -4.23
C GLN A 82 -5.18 -2.18 -2.94
N GLU A 83 -5.59 -3.09 -2.04
CA GLU A 83 -6.14 -2.73 -0.73
C GLU A 83 -5.09 -2.08 0.15
N TYR A 84 -3.86 -2.61 0.20
CA TYR A 84 -2.76 -1.97 0.91
C TYR A 84 -2.45 -0.58 0.37
N LEU A 85 -2.38 -0.41 -0.95
CA LEU A 85 -2.18 0.90 -1.58
C LEU A 85 -3.30 1.89 -1.22
N ALA A 86 -4.56 1.45 -1.28
CA ALA A 86 -5.70 2.28 -0.93
C ALA A 86 -5.67 2.70 0.55
N ALA A 87 -5.34 1.77 1.45
CA ALA A 87 -5.22 2.05 2.88
C ALA A 87 -4.08 3.04 3.16
N TYR A 88 -2.93 2.86 2.52
CA TYR A 88 -1.79 3.75 2.65
C TYR A 88 -2.08 5.17 2.14
N LEU A 89 -2.77 5.31 1.00
CA LEU A 89 -3.21 6.61 0.48
C LEU A 89 -4.11 7.37 1.47
N LYS A 90 -4.91 6.66 2.29
CA LYS A 90 -5.66 7.31 3.37
C LYS A 90 -4.75 7.83 4.47
N GLN A 91 -3.77 7.04 4.88
CA GLN A 91 -2.83 7.41 5.94
C GLN A 91 -2.02 8.65 5.59
N ILE A 92 -1.58 8.77 4.34
CA ILE A 92 -0.85 9.96 3.86
C ILE A 92 -1.76 11.13 3.44
N ASN A 93 -3.03 11.12 3.88
CA ASN A 93 -4.03 12.14 3.63
C ASN A 93 -4.29 12.43 2.13
N ARG A 94 -4.32 11.37 1.31
CA ARG A 94 -4.71 11.39 -0.11
C ARG A 94 -6.01 10.57 -0.34
N PRO A 95 -7.11 10.88 0.36
CA PRO A 95 -8.33 10.06 0.32
C PRO A 95 -9.00 10.03 -1.06
N ARG A 96 -8.82 11.06 -1.90
CA ARG A 96 -9.35 11.07 -3.27
C ARG A 96 -8.71 10.01 -4.17
N GLU A 97 -7.42 9.75 -3.98
CA GLU A 97 -6.72 8.72 -4.76
C GLU A 97 -7.03 7.34 -4.21
N SER A 98 -7.11 7.20 -2.89
CA SER A 98 -7.64 5.98 -2.25
C SER A 98 -9.02 5.62 -2.82
N LEU A 99 -9.93 6.60 -2.91
CA LEU A 99 -11.28 6.40 -3.44
C LEU A 99 -11.26 5.85 -4.88
N LYS A 100 -10.42 6.42 -5.75
CA LYS A 100 -10.29 5.93 -7.14
C LYS A 100 -9.86 4.46 -7.21
N ILE A 101 -8.93 4.04 -6.35
CA ILE A 101 -8.48 2.64 -6.29
C ILE A 101 -9.63 1.73 -5.85
N VAL A 102 -10.34 2.09 -4.78
CA VAL A 102 -11.43 1.29 -4.22
C VAL A 102 -12.64 1.22 -5.17
N GLU A 103 -12.95 2.30 -5.90
CA GLU A 103 -13.97 2.32 -6.96
C GLU A 103 -13.58 1.42 -8.15
N GLY A 104 -12.30 1.43 -8.54
CA GLY A 104 -11.77 0.52 -9.55
C GLY A 104 -11.88 -0.95 -9.13
N LEU A 105 -11.65 -1.23 -7.85
CA LEU A 105 -11.78 -2.57 -7.28
C LEU A 105 -13.23 -3.07 -7.34
N LEU A 106 -14.21 -2.24 -6.98
CA LEU A 106 -15.64 -2.59 -7.04
C LEU A 106 -16.10 -2.97 -8.45
N SER A 107 -15.49 -2.36 -9.47
CA SER A 107 -15.80 -2.62 -10.88
C SER A 107 -15.23 -3.96 -11.38
N SER A 108 -14.42 -4.64 -10.58
CA SER A 108 -13.80 -5.91 -10.96
C SER A 108 -14.77 -7.08 -10.85
N THR A 109 -14.88 -7.87 -11.92
CA THR A 109 -15.81 -9.01 -12.03
C THR A 109 -15.47 -10.18 -11.10
N HIS A 110 -14.22 -10.26 -10.64
CA HIS A 110 -13.69 -11.38 -9.85
C HIS A 110 -13.82 -11.19 -8.34
N LEU A 111 -14.37 -10.06 -7.89
CA LEU A 111 -14.54 -9.80 -6.46
C LEU A 111 -15.72 -10.61 -5.90
N MET A 112 -15.55 -11.26 -4.74
CA MET A 112 -16.65 -11.97 -4.09
C MET A 112 -17.69 -10.97 -3.55
N GLU A 113 -18.94 -11.40 -3.40
CA GLU A 113 -20.01 -10.51 -2.88
C GLU A 113 -19.70 -9.98 -1.48
N SER A 114 -19.08 -10.79 -0.61
CA SER A 114 -18.61 -10.35 0.72
C SER A 114 -17.59 -9.22 0.62
N ASP A 115 -16.66 -9.30 -0.33
CA ASP A 115 -15.65 -8.27 -0.56
C ASP A 115 -16.27 -7.01 -1.15
N LYS A 116 -17.27 -7.14 -2.04
CA LYS A 116 -17.99 -5.98 -2.59
C LYS A 116 -18.69 -5.18 -1.50
N VAL A 117 -19.23 -5.83 -0.47
CA VAL A 117 -19.85 -5.13 0.68
C VAL A 117 -18.79 -4.31 1.41
N ARG A 118 -17.67 -4.92 1.80
CA ARG A 118 -16.56 -4.25 2.48
C ARG A 118 -16.01 -3.07 1.66
N VAL A 119 -15.85 -3.25 0.35
CA VAL A 119 -15.38 -2.21 -0.58
C VAL A 119 -16.38 -1.05 -0.68
N ARG A 120 -17.69 -1.33 -0.77
CA ARG A 120 -18.74 -0.28 -0.78
C ARG A 120 -18.75 0.52 0.53
N GLU A 121 -18.64 -0.14 1.67
CA GLU A 121 -18.55 0.54 2.97
C GLU A 121 -17.32 1.48 3.01
N GLY A 122 -16.17 1.00 2.51
CA GLY A 122 -14.96 1.82 2.38
C GLY A 122 -15.14 3.06 1.51
N ILE A 123 -15.84 2.94 0.38
CA ILE A 123 -16.18 4.05 -0.52
C ILE A 123 -17.02 5.11 0.19
N GLU A 124 -18.05 4.70 0.92
CA GLU A 124 -18.94 5.65 1.61
C GLU A 124 -18.20 6.39 2.72
N VAL A 125 -17.35 5.70 3.50
CA VAL A 125 -16.48 6.35 4.50
C VAL A 125 -15.58 7.40 3.86
N LEU A 126 -14.95 7.07 2.72
CA LEU A 126 -14.05 7.98 2.00
C LEU A 126 -14.80 9.19 1.44
N LYS A 127 -15.99 9.01 0.86
CA LYS A 127 -16.83 10.12 0.38
C LYS A 127 -17.22 11.06 1.51
N VAL A 128 -17.61 10.52 2.67
CA VAL A 128 -17.92 11.33 3.85
C VAL A 128 -16.69 12.13 4.26
N GLU A 129 -15.52 11.50 4.36
CA GLU A 129 -14.26 12.15 4.73
C GLU A 129 -13.88 13.29 3.77
N ILE A 130 -13.99 13.07 2.47
CA ILE A 130 -13.70 14.07 1.43
C ILE A 130 -14.69 15.25 1.48
N ASN A 131 -15.94 14.98 1.81
CA ASN A 131 -17.01 15.99 1.85
C ASN A 131 -17.19 16.64 3.23
N LYS A 132 -16.38 16.30 4.24
CA LYS A 132 -16.41 16.99 5.54
C LYS A 132 -16.13 18.48 5.32
N PRO A 133 -17.07 19.37 5.68
CA PRO A 133 -16.82 20.80 5.58
C PRO A 133 -15.64 21.15 6.48
N VAL A 134 -14.63 21.81 5.92
CA VAL A 134 -13.57 22.44 6.70
C VAL A 134 -14.23 23.60 7.45
N TYR A 135 -14.72 23.34 8.66
CA TYR A 135 -15.17 24.40 9.54
C TYR A 135 -13.96 25.25 9.92
N ARG A 136 -13.68 26.29 9.13
CA ARG A 136 -12.85 27.43 9.56
C ARG A 136 -13.59 28.03 10.75
N ARG A 137 -13.02 27.97 11.95
CA ARG A 137 -13.60 28.68 13.10
C ARG A 137 -13.78 30.16 12.71
N PRO A 138 -15.00 30.72 12.77
CA PRO A 138 -15.17 32.16 12.67
C PRO A 138 -14.55 32.76 13.92
N GLY A 139 -13.35 33.36 13.82
CA GLY A 139 -12.79 34.15 14.93
C GLY A 139 -11.29 34.04 15.23
N THR A 140 -10.44 33.44 14.39
CA THR A 140 -8.99 33.71 14.50
C THR A 140 -8.64 34.90 13.60
N PRO A 141 -8.34 36.09 14.16
CA PRO A 141 -7.79 37.17 13.36
C PRO A 141 -6.45 36.74 12.77
N GLU A 142 -6.19 37.12 11.52
CA GLU A 142 -4.89 36.97 10.89
C GLU A 142 -3.88 37.86 11.64
N GLU A 143 -3.18 37.32 12.62
CA GLU A 143 -1.94 37.92 13.10
C GLU A 143 -0.84 37.59 12.10
N GLY A 144 -0.50 38.57 11.26
CA GLY A 144 0.62 38.44 10.35
C GLY A 144 0.61 39.40 9.16
N SER A 145 0.31 40.68 9.38
CA SER A 145 0.74 41.76 8.48
C SER A 145 1.42 42.84 9.32
N ALA A 146 2.73 42.74 9.40
CA ALA A 146 3.66 43.82 9.75
C ALA A 146 5.00 43.51 9.07
#